data_AF-A0A1C0STN9-F1
#
_entry.id   AF-A0A1C0STN9-F1
#
_cell.length_a   1.000
_cell.length_b   1.000
_cell.length_c   1.000
_cell.angle_alpha   90.00
_cell.angle_beta   90.00
_cell.angle_gamma   90.00
#
_symmetry.space_group_name_H-M   'P 1'
#
loop_
_entity.id
_entity.type
_entity.pdbx_description
1 polymer ?
#
loop_
_entity_poly.entity_id
_entity_poly.type
_entity_poly.pdbx_seq_one_letter_code
_entity_poly.pdbx_strand_id
1 'polypeptide(L)'
;MAQSAVELFLSFLITHNSHLSIVSSLHANAAELGHSGSPVEDARDVELARDLARDQLINMVSYKEILGRDYDSEEYRIKLETIWTDFRLLVEKKYRAAEKLTLARMLVYGLHGHCFFVLEEAAIAFYAHDDIGFGVIGLGTSANVDLGKEFLLQADACRDFHSVIV
;
A
#
# COMPACT_ATOMS: atom_id res chain seq x y z
N MET A 1 -1.12 5.24 -15.52
CA MET A 1 -2.07 5.43 -14.41
C MET A 1 -1.34 5.41 -13.07
N ALA A 2 -0.86 4.27 -12.59
CA ALA A 2 -0.16 4.18 -11.28
C ALA A 2 1.02 5.17 -11.12
N GLN A 3 1.84 5.37 -12.15
CA GLN A 3 2.93 6.35 -12.08
C GLN A 3 2.44 7.79 -11.82
N SER A 4 1.34 8.20 -12.46
CA SER A 4 0.72 9.51 -12.24
C SER A 4 0.14 9.65 -10.83
N ALA A 5 -0.44 8.57 -10.29
CA ALA A 5 -0.90 8.53 -8.89
C ALA A 5 0.26 8.71 -7.90
N VAL A 6 1.36 8.00 -8.14
CA VAL A 6 2.58 8.11 -7.33
C VAL A 6 3.13 9.53 -7.40
N GLU A 7 3.22 10.12 -8.59
CA GLU A 7 3.69 11.50 -8.78
C GLU A 7 2.81 12.52 -8.07
N LEU A 8 1.47 12.38 -8.16
CA LEU A 8 0.53 13.22 -7.43
C LEU A 8 0.75 13.09 -5.92
N PHE A 9 0.84 11.86 -5.42
CA PHE A 9 0.99 11.60 -3.98
C PHE A 9 2.30 12.17 -3.44
N LEU A 10 3.42 11.92 -4.12
CA LEU A 10 4.71 12.47 -3.73
C LEU A 10 4.74 13.99 -3.81
N SER A 11 4.16 14.59 -4.86
CA SER A 11 4.09 16.04 -5.00
C SER A 11 3.29 16.68 -3.87
N PHE A 12 2.18 16.05 -3.46
CA PHE A 12 1.39 16.49 -2.33
C PHE A 12 2.19 16.47 -1.02
N LEU A 13 2.87 15.36 -0.72
CA LEU A 13 3.70 15.21 0.47
C LEU A 13 4.86 16.23 0.52
N ILE A 14 5.54 16.42 -0.62
CA ILE A 14 6.65 17.37 -0.75
C ILE A 14 6.17 18.81 -0.54
N THR A 15 5.03 19.17 -1.13
CA THR A 15 4.45 20.52 -1.01
C THR A 15 4.13 20.85 0.45
N HIS A 16 3.67 19.87 1.22
CA HIS A 16 3.34 20.02 2.62
C HIS A 16 4.53 19.75 3.57
N ASN A 17 5.74 19.52 3.03
CA ASN A 17 6.98 19.23 3.77
C ASN A 17 6.76 18.27 4.95
N SER A 18 5.97 17.22 4.74
CA SER A 18 5.43 16.42 5.83
C SER A 18 6.41 15.31 6.23
N HIS A 19 6.61 15.11 7.53
CA HIS A 19 7.26 13.87 7.98
C HIS A 19 6.31 12.71 7.74
N LEU A 20 6.82 11.66 7.09
CA LEU A 20 6.02 10.51 6.72
C LEU A 20 6.46 9.28 7.50
N SER A 21 5.52 8.74 8.26
CA SER A 21 5.60 7.39 8.80
C SER A 21 4.84 6.44 7.89
N ILE A 22 5.33 5.21 7.72
CA ILE A 22 4.64 4.18 6.95
C ILE A 22 4.30 3.05 7.91
N VAL A 23 3.02 2.69 7.98
CA VAL A 23 2.53 1.56 8.77
C VAL A 23 2.05 0.50 7.78
N SER A 24 2.77 -0.61 7.70
CA SER A 24 2.56 -1.60 6.64
C SER A 24 2.61 -3.02 7.17
N SER A 25 1.60 -3.81 6.82
CA SER A 25 1.61 -5.28 6.88
C SER A 25 1.75 -5.90 5.48
N LEU A 26 2.08 -5.08 4.48
CA LEU A 26 2.17 -5.48 3.09
C LEU A 26 3.20 -6.60 2.91
N HIS A 27 2.79 -7.65 2.22
CA HIS A 27 3.62 -8.81 1.92
C HIS A 27 3.23 -9.39 0.57
N ALA A 28 4.14 -10.14 -0.03
CA ALA A 28 3.87 -10.84 -1.28
C ALA A 28 3.58 -12.32 -1.02
N ASN A 29 2.48 -12.82 -1.57
CA ASN A 29 2.26 -14.26 -1.67
C ASN A 29 3.09 -14.80 -2.85
N ALA A 30 4.17 -15.50 -2.55
CA ALA A 30 5.10 -16.03 -3.54
C ALA A 30 4.46 -17.04 -4.50
N ALA A 31 3.32 -17.63 -4.14
CA ALA A 31 2.56 -18.54 -5.00
C ALA A 31 1.68 -17.82 -6.04
N GLU A 32 1.45 -16.52 -5.89
CA GLU A 32 0.60 -15.71 -6.78
C GLU A 32 1.40 -14.68 -7.59
N LEU A 33 2.55 -14.24 -7.08
CA LEU A 33 3.44 -13.35 -7.81
C LEU A 33 3.80 -13.92 -9.19
N GLY A 34 3.61 -13.13 -10.24
CA GLY A 34 3.90 -13.52 -11.61
C GLY A 34 2.85 -14.45 -12.23
N HIS A 35 1.63 -14.43 -11.72
CA HIS A 35 0.50 -15.19 -12.24
C HIS A 35 -0.73 -14.31 -12.56
N SER A 36 -0.51 -13.06 -12.95
CA SER A 36 -1.56 -12.13 -13.42
C SER A 36 -2.17 -12.56 -14.77
N GLY A 37 -1.42 -13.35 -15.56
CA GLY A 37 -1.82 -13.81 -16.89
C GLY A 37 -1.16 -13.05 -18.04
N SER A 38 -0.35 -12.02 -17.75
CA SER A 38 0.42 -11.24 -18.71
C SER A 38 1.92 -11.40 -18.44
N PRO A 39 2.70 -12.09 -19.31
CA PRO A 39 4.12 -12.34 -19.05
C PRO A 39 4.97 -11.08 -18.84
N VAL A 40 4.57 -9.96 -19.45
CA VAL A 40 5.26 -8.67 -19.31
C VAL A 40 4.98 -8.05 -17.94
N GLU A 41 3.73 -8.08 -17.50
CA GLU A 41 3.33 -7.56 -16.18
C GLU A 41 3.88 -8.47 -15.08
N ASP A 42 3.81 -9.79 -15.26
CA ASP A 42 4.35 -10.79 -14.34
C ASP A 42 5.84 -10.60 -14.08
N ALA A 43 6.63 -10.36 -15.14
CA ALA A 43 8.07 -10.12 -14.99
C ALA A 43 8.35 -8.84 -14.20
N ARG A 44 7.63 -7.76 -14.51
CA ARG A 44 7.75 -6.46 -13.83
C ARG A 44 7.35 -6.56 -12.36
N ASP A 45 6.23 -7.21 -12.08
CA ASP A 45 5.65 -7.37 -10.75
C ASP A 45 6.56 -8.21 -9.84
N VAL A 46 7.13 -9.29 -10.38
CA VAL A 46 8.13 -10.11 -9.68
C VAL A 46 9.40 -9.31 -9.39
N GLU A 47 9.88 -8.51 -10.34
CA GLU A 47 11.05 -7.64 -10.12
C GLU A 47 10.79 -6.62 -9.01
N LEU A 48 9.66 -5.91 -9.07
CA LEU A 48 9.29 -4.90 -8.07
C LEU A 48 9.11 -5.51 -6.67
N ALA A 49 8.44 -6.67 -6.55
CA ALA A 49 8.27 -7.35 -5.27
C ALA A 49 9.61 -7.81 -4.68
N ARG A 50 10.54 -8.32 -5.51
CA ARG A 50 11.90 -8.69 -5.06
C ARG A 50 12.69 -7.49 -4.59
N ASP A 51 12.57 -6.36 -5.30
CA ASP A 51 13.23 -5.11 -4.93
C ASP A 51 12.73 -4.59 -3.58
N LEU A 52 11.41 -4.61 -3.34
CA LEU A 52 10.82 -4.26 -2.04
C LEU A 52 11.27 -5.20 -0.91
N ALA A 53 11.32 -6.51 -1.19
CA ALA A 53 11.76 -7.50 -0.20
C ALA A 53 13.26 -7.32 0.14
N ARG A 54 14.10 -7.05 -0.86
CA ARG A 54 15.53 -6.74 -0.67
C ARG A 54 15.74 -5.49 0.17
N ASP A 55 14.91 -4.48 -0.04
CA ASP A 55 14.90 -3.23 0.74
C ASP A 55 14.21 -3.39 2.11
N GLN A 56 13.77 -4.61 2.46
CA GLN A 56 13.09 -4.96 3.72
C GLN A 56 11.76 -4.20 3.94
N LEU A 57 11.12 -3.75 2.86
CA LEU A 57 9.85 -3.02 2.90
C LEU A 57 8.65 -3.96 2.94
N ILE A 58 8.79 -5.18 2.42
CA ILE A 58 7.78 -6.23 2.48
C ILE A 58 8.43 -7.58 2.81
N ASN A 59 7.63 -8.54 3.29
CA ASN A 59 8.04 -9.93 3.34
C ASN A 59 7.57 -10.69 2.09
N MET A 60 8.30 -11.73 1.71
CA MET A 60 7.79 -12.76 0.80
C MET A 60 7.36 -13.97 1.63
N VAL A 61 6.11 -14.40 1.46
CA VAL A 61 5.52 -15.52 2.20
C VAL A 61 4.90 -16.52 1.25
N SER A 62 4.85 -17.79 1.65
CA SER A 62 4.14 -18.84 0.92
C SER A 62 2.92 -19.25 1.73
N TYR A 63 1.72 -18.79 1.32
CA TYR A 63 0.48 -19.13 2.03
C TYR A 63 0.28 -20.64 2.12
N LYS A 64 0.61 -21.37 1.06
CA LYS A 64 0.55 -22.83 1.03
C LYS A 64 1.42 -23.49 2.11
N GLU A 65 2.59 -22.91 2.42
CA GLU A 65 3.51 -23.45 3.42
C GLU A 65 3.10 -23.06 4.84
N ILE A 66 2.63 -21.83 5.04
CA ILE A 66 2.36 -21.27 6.38
C ILE A 66 0.92 -21.56 6.84
N LEU A 67 -0.05 -21.44 5.92
CA LEU A 67 -1.47 -21.59 6.19
C LEU A 67 -2.00 -22.99 5.87
N GLY A 68 -1.32 -23.73 4.98
CA GLY A 68 -1.80 -25.02 4.49
C GLY A 68 -2.83 -24.86 3.36
N ARG A 69 -3.80 -25.78 3.28
CA ARG A 69 -4.82 -25.81 2.21
C ARG A 69 -6.26 -25.97 2.72
N ASP A 70 -6.46 -25.89 4.04
CA ASP A 70 -7.79 -26.00 4.64
C ASP A 70 -8.37 -24.59 4.85
N TYR A 71 -8.81 -23.99 3.75
CA TYR A 71 -9.27 -22.59 3.68
C TYR A 71 -10.49 -22.30 4.56
N ASP A 72 -11.27 -23.33 4.90
CA ASP A 72 -12.49 -23.21 5.70
C ASP A 72 -12.22 -23.35 7.20
N SER A 73 -11.01 -23.76 7.59
CA SER A 73 -10.66 -23.94 9.00
C SER A 73 -10.48 -22.61 9.74
N GLU A 74 -10.87 -22.60 11.02
CA GLU A 74 -10.63 -21.47 11.91
C GLU A 74 -9.13 -21.21 12.09
N GLU A 75 -8.30 -22.26 12.10
CA GLU A 75 -6.85 -22.14 12.16
C GLU A 75 -6.29 -21.37 10.96
N TYR A 76 -6.77 -21.66 9.75
CA TYR A 76 -6.39 -20.93 8.55
C TYR A 76 -6.73 -19.45 8.67
N ARG A 77 -7.96 -19.13 9.08
CA ARG A 77 -8.43 -17.74 9.26
C ARG A 77 -7.58 -16.98 10.28
N ILE A 78 -7.30 -17.57 11.44
CA ILE A 78 -6.49 -16.94 12.50
C ILE A 78 -5.07 -16.66 12.00
N LYS A 79 -4.44 -17.62 11.31
CA LYS A 79 -3.08 -17.42 10.78
C LYS A 79 -3.06 -16.36 9.68
N LEU A 80 -4.06 -16.36 8.79
CA LEU A 80 -4.16 -15.36 7.73
C LEU A 80 -4.30 -13.95 8.33
N GLU A 81 -5.21 -13.78 9.28
CA GLU A 81 -5.41 -12.51 10.00
C GLU A 81 -4.11 -12.07 10.69
N THR A 82 -3.42 -13.00 11.37
CA THR A 82 -2.14 -12.71 12.02
C THR A 82 -1.11 -12.14 11.05
N ILE A 83 -1.02 -12.69 9.83
CA ILE A 83 -0.12 -12.17 8.79
C ILE A 83 -0.61 -10.80 8.29
N TRP A 84 -1.91 -10.64 8.08
CA TRP A 84 -2.50 -9.39 7.58
C TRP A 84 -2.44 -8.24 8.58
N THR A 85 -2.34 -8.55 9.87
CA THR A 85 -2.19 -7.56 10.95
C THR A 85 -0.78 -7.45 11.52
N ASP A 86 0.23 -8.10 10.92
CA ASP A 86 1.65 -7.95 11.32
C ASP A 86 2.22 -6.61 10.82
N PHE A 87 1.71 -5.52 11.41
CA PHE A 87 2.09 -4.17 11.04
C PHE A 87 3.50 -3.82 11.50
N ARG A 88 4.27 -3.25 10.58
CA ARG A 88 5.58 -2.67 10.82
C ARG A 88 5.53 -1.17 10.62
N LEU A 89 6.23 -0.45 11.49
CA LEU A 89 6.46 0.99 11.35
C LEU A 89 7.79 1.22 10.63
N LEU A 90 7.74 1.93 9.50
CA LEU A 90 8.91 2.37 8.74
C LEU A 90 8.92 3.90 8.75
N VAL A 91 9.95 4.49 9.36
CA VAL A 91 10.10 5.96 9.40
C VAL A 91 10.90 6.41 8.19
N GLU A 92 10.32 7.27 7.37
CA GLU A 92 10.93 7.68 6.10
C GLU A 92 11.36 9.16 6.09
N LYS A 93 12.55 9.42 5.53
CA LYS A 93 13.11 10.78 5.35
C LYS A 93 13.14 11.28 3.91
N LYS A 94 12.95 10.42 2.89
CA LYS A 94 13.20 10.76 1.48
C LYS A 94 12.14 10.23 0.49
N TYR A 95 10.99 9.79 0.99
CA TYR A 95 9.82 9.28 0.22
C TYR A 95 10.09 8.17 -0.83
N ARG A 96 11.26 7.52 -0.83
CA ARG A 96 11.61 6.43 -1.75
C ARG A 96 10.83 5.15 -1.47
N ALA A 97 10.65 4.81 -0.19
CA ALA A 97 9.82 3.69 0.21
C ALA A 97 8.35 3.99 -0.12
N ALA A 98 7.89 5.22 0.13
CA ALA A 98 6.55 5.66 -0.23
C ALA A 98 6.29 5.53 -1.74
N GLU A 99 7.22 5.97 -2.59
CA GLU A 99 7.14 5.80 -4.04
C GLU A 99 6.96 4.34 -4.43
N LYS A 100 7.90 3.48 -4.02
CA LYS A 100 7.90 2.05 -4.39
C LYS A 100 6.69 1.31 -3.85
N LEU A 101 6.31 1.55 -2.60
CA LEU A 101 5.17 0.88 -1.96
C LEU A 101 3.84 1.34 -2.56
N THR A 102 3.69 2.62 -2.88
CA THR A 102 2.50 3.13 -3.59
C THR A 102 2.39 2.47 -4.95
N LEU A 103 3.47 2.51 -5.75
CA LEU A 103 3.48 1.89 -7.08
C LEU A 103 3.14 0.39 -7.01
N ALA A 104 3.75 -0.31 -6.07
CA ALA A 104 3.56 -1.74 -5.93
C ALA A 104 2.15 -2.11 -5.47
N ARG A 105 1.59 -1.37 -4.51
CA ARG A 105 0.21 -1.58 -4.06
C ARG A 105 -0.80 -1.42 -5.20
N MET A 106 -0.52 -0.55 -6.17
CA MET A 106 -1.41 -0.29 -7.30
C MET A 106 -1.23 -1.24 -8.48
N LEU A 107 -0.04 -1.82 -8.65
CA LEU A 107 0.28 -2.60 -9.86
C LEU A 107 0.47 -4.10 -9.61
N VAL A 108 1.01 -4.49 -8.46
CA VAL A 108 1.57 -5.83 -8.28
C VAL A 108 0.48 -6.82 -7.88
N TYR A 109 0.17 -7.73 -8.78
CA TYR A 109 -0.69 -8.86 -8.47
C TYR A 109 0.00 -9.82 -7.48
N GLY A 110 -0.71 -10.23 -6.43
CA GLY A 110 -0.19 -11.12 -5.38
C GLY A 110 0.43 -10.41 -4.18
N LEU A 111 0.30 -9.08 -4.08
CA LEU A 111 0.50 -8.37 -2.81
C LEU A 111 -0.77 -8.37 -1.96
N HIS A 112 -0.58 -8.58 -0.66
CA HIS A 112 -1.65 -8.69 0.33
C HIS A 112 -1.31 -7.87 1.58
N GLY A 113 -2.33 -7.62 2.41
CA GLY A 113 -2.22 -6.81 3.62
C GLY A 113 -2.47 -5.32 3.36
N HIS A 114 -1.99 -4.48 4.27
CA HIS A 114 -2.29 -3.05 4.28
C HIS A 114 -1.00 -2.21 4.26
N CYS A 115 -1.08 -1.03 3.65
CA CYS A 115 0.00 -0.05 3.66
C CYS A 115 -0.60 1.34 3.83
N PHE A 116 -0.30 1.98 4.96
CA PHE A 116 -0.75 3.31 5.31
C PHE A 116 0.43 4.28 5.35
N PHE A 117 0.27 5.42 4.70
CA PHE A 117 1.20 6.53 4.73
C PHE A 117 0.65 7.57 5.71
N VAL A 118 1.28 7.71 6.86
CA VAL A 118 0.80 8.50 8.00
C VAL A 118 1.51 9.85 8.06
N LEU A 119 0.72 10.91 8.03
CA LEU A 119 1.14 12.27 8.37
C LEU A 119 0.72 12.53 9.81
N GLU A 120 1.66 12.36 10.73
CA GLU A 120 1.40 12.43 12.17
C GLU A 120 0.95 13.83 12.59
N GLU A 121 1.53 14.88 12.02
CA GLU A 121 1.21 16.28 12.35
C GLU A 121 -0.21 16.68 11.96
N ALA A 122 -0.76 16.02 10.93
CA ALA A 122 -2.12 16.24 10.46
C ALA A 122 -3.10 15.19 11.02
N ALA A 123 -2.62 14.19 11.76
CA ALA A 123 -3.39 13.05 12.24
C ALA A 123 -4.24 12.42 11.12
N ILE A 124 -3.62 12.15 9.97
CA ILE A 124 -4.25 11.50 8.82
C ILE A 124 -3.37 10.38 8.27
N ALA A 125 -4.01 9.35 7.72
CA ALA A 125 -3.36 8.27 7.00
C ALA A 125 -3.92 8.18 5.59
N PHE A 126 -3.03 8.03 4.61
CA PHE A 126 -3.35 7.79 3.21
C PHE A 126 -3.12 6.32 2.89
N TYR A 127 -3.92 5.76 1.99
CA TYR A 127 -3.65 4.43 1.44
C TYR A 127 -4.01 4.40 -0.05
N ALA A 128 -3.17 3.74 -0.85
CA ALA A 128 -3.48 3.46 -2.24
C ALA A 128 -4.45 2.27 -2.31
N HIS A 129 -5.50 2.40 -3.13
CA HIS A 129 -6.46 1.36 -3.38
C HIS A 129 -6.25 0.82 -4.80
N ASP A 130 -5.59 -0.34 -4.91
CA ASP A 130 -5.34 -1.06 -6.17
C ASP A 130 -5.07 -0.11 -7.35
N ASP A 131 -5.67 -0.33 -8.51
CA ASP A 131 -5.57 0.54 -9.67
C ASP A 131 -6.56 1.72 -9.67
N ILE A 132 -7.40 1.84 -8.64
CA ILE A 132 -8.56 2.75 -8.66
C ILE A 132 -8.34 4.10 -7.97
N GLY A 133 -7.35 4.27 -7.07
CA GLY A 133 -7.06 5.58 -6.48
C GLY A 133 -6.55 5.55 -5.06
N PHE A 134 -7.00 6.51 -4.25
CA PHE A 134 -6.57 6.68 -2.87
C PHE A 134 -7.76 6.83 -1.92
N GLY A 135 -7.54 6.42 -0.68
CA GLY A 135 -8.39 6.79 0.46
C GLY A 135 -7.60 7.54 1.52
N VAL A 136 -8.33 8.30 2.34
CA VAL A 136 -7.81 9.01 3.51
C VAL A 136 -8.58 8.61 4.74
N ILE A 137 -7.88 8.40 5.85
CA ILE A 137 -8.44 8.06 7.16
C ILE A 137 -8.02 9.14 8.16
N GLY A 138 -9.00 9.69 8.89
CA GLY A 138 -8.73 10.56 10.04
C GLY A 138 -8.30 9.75 11.26
N LEU A 139 -7.16 10.08 11.85
CA LEU A 139 -6.62 9.43 13.04
C LEU A 139 -7.09 10.16 14.31
N GLY A 140 -8.32 9.83 14.73
CA GLY A 140 -8.93 10.43 15.92
C GLY A 140 -9.57 11.79 15.66
N THR A 141 -9.94 12.48 16.74
CA THR A 141 -10.74 13.72 16.67
C THR A 141 -9.95 14.97 16.25
N SER A 142 -8.62 14.91 16.27
CA SER A 142 -7.73 15.99 15.85
C SER A 142 -7.34 15.93 14.37
N ALA A 143 -7.90 14.98 13.61
CA ALA A 143 -7.60 14.80 12.20
C ALA A 143 -7.86 16.08 11.39
N ASN A 144 -6.90 16.49 10.58
CA ASN A 144 -7.07 17.59 9.64
C ASN A 144 -7.87 17.12 8.42
N VAL A 145 -9.19 17.10 8.57
CA VAL A 145 -10.15 16.65 7.54
C VAL A 145 -10.04 17.49 6.27
N ASP A 146 -9.75 18.78 6.37
CA ASP A 146 -9.66 19.66 5.21
C ASP A 146 -8.45 19.33 4.34
N LEU A 147 -7.30 19.00 4.94
CA LEU A 147 -6.12 18.52 4.22
C LEU A 147 -6.40 17.19 3.51
N GLY A 148 -7.12 16.27 4.16
CA GLY A 148 -7.55 15.02 3.55
C GLY A 148 -8.49 15.23 2.35
N LYS A 149 -9.45 16.15 2.47
CA LYS A 149 -10.34 16.53 1.36
C LYS A 149 -9.60 17.19 0.21
N GLU A 150 -8.66 18.08 0.50
CA GLU A 150 -7.83 18.72 -0.51
C GLU A 150 -7.10 17.68 -1.35
N PHE A 151 -6.44 16.72 -0.70
CA PHE A 151 -5.77 15.63 -1.39
C PHE A 151 -6.71 14.83 -2.30
N LEU A 152 -7.87 14.42 -1.77
CA LEU A 152 -8.82 13.60 -2.53
C LEU A 152 -9.44 14.36 -3.71
N LEU A 153 -9.66 15.67 -3.59
CA LEU A 153 -10.07 16.51 -4.72
C LEU A 153 -9.00 16.58 -5.82
N GLN A 154 -7.71 16.63 -5.44
CA GLN A 154 -6.62 16.56 -6.41
C GLN A 154 -6.54 15.18 -7.06
N ALA A 155 -6.71 14.10 -6.29
CA ALA A 155 -6.70 12.73 -6.78
C ALA A 155 -7.86 12.44 -7.76
N ASP A 156 -9.07 12.92 -7.45
CA ASP A 156 -10.26 12.80 -8.32
C ASP A 156 -10.12 13.59 -9.64
N ALA A 157 -9.33 14.67 -9.63
CA ALA A 157 -9.04 15.43 -10.84
C ALA A 157 -8.09 14.71 -11.82
N CYS A 158 -7.39 13.67 -11.38
CA CYS A 158 -6.62 12.83 -12.27
C CYS A 158 -7.58 11.89 -13.04
N ARG A 159 -7.48 11.89 -14.38
CA ARG A 159 -8.30 11.00 -15.21
C ARG A 159 -8.12 9.54 -14.76
N ASP A 160 -9.24 8.84 -14.64
CA ASP A 160 -9.37 7.42 -14.32
C ASP A 160 -9.20 7.01 -12.84
N PHE A 161 -9.29 7.96 -11.88
CA PHE A 161 -9.29 7.65 -10.45
C PHE A 161 -10.66 7.84 -9.76
N HIS A 162 -10.90 7.05 -8.72
CA HIS A 162 -12.01 7.12 -7.79
C HIS A 162 -11.48 7.36 -6.37
N SER A 163 -11.98 8.40 -5.72
CA SER A 163 -11.60 8.79 -4.36
C SER A 163 -12.72 8.47 -3.36
N VAL A 164 -12.39 7.89 -2.21
CA VAL A 164 -13.36 7.57 -1.14
C VAL A 164 -12.94 8.24 0.18
N ILE A 165 -13.87 8.95 0.81
CA ILE A 165 -13.74 9.51 2.17
C ILE A 165 -14.48 8.57 3.12
N VAL A 166 -13.81 8.10 4.19
CA VAL A 166 -14.41 7.30 5.26
C VAL A 166 -14.19 7.97 6.61
#